data_AF-A0A7K3FXQ8-F1
#
_entry.id   AF-A0A7K3FXQ8-F1
#
_cell.length_a   1.000
_cell.length_b   1.000
_cell.length_c   1.000
_cell.angle_alpha   90.00
_cell.angle_beta   90.00
_cell.angle_gamma   90.00
#
_symmetry.space_group_name_H-M   'P 1'
#
loop_
_entity.id
_entity.type
_entity.pdbx_description
1 polymer ?
#
loop_
_entity_poly.entity_id
_entity_poly.type
_entity_poly.pdbx_seq_one_letter_code
_entity_poly.pdbx_strand_id
1 'polypeptide(L)'
;MPAEHIPPGTAEWRNLDAERWLAAAPARWAHPLWTLLALVASLVWDIVEAPVAPCASADPCGTDWPGLGMAVVLLLTLYWVWRQPRLALAGLAAALAGFAVEGGFTSALGEPSALAFLMAAAFTTAGLIHRLAAAGRQRARALEAAGPVARPLPAAARTFRRGRLSFVLAALLLGVAGFGCWQVQQVVDAYEERAAGATHLSGRVTALEQDDDIDIVAVEADGRTHRFETAYPEDFPVGSRADIVVDGDWAALVAEPYDAIGWELMAVAGSVAGLAFLANGVDGRTRSRRLRREPLPVLHVLVREGHDDGRTWVFAADDPEGLRPILHFHSLYAFEEEEEGERKDKDGGDAAVVELDKITEILKGEDPPPPLREAVLYGVPYAGAEVVFVAFDDEDDDEVSVQCSVTAVKPAGPGLMERGQRRHEQENPQRPYDEIAAGITPSAGPRTWTAHGLSRAVGLNLLLVQGGGIWAALEGGPSWHWLWLAVSLPWLVTAVATALTWRVTADRDGLWVTGAWRVRRVPWNVITSVRHSGDGIRIGRAGDSSVELSPTGWAWLERRLGREPHAVRTAEELRALLLHPELRPREEAPAGRQGMPVGPPLVALSALWGAAVLLLL
;
A
#
# COMPACT_ATOMS: atom_id res chain seq x y z
N MET A 1 12.64 11.31 -32.96
CA MET A 1 12.00 12.62 -32.77
C MET A 1 12.52 13.58 -33.84
N PRO A 2 11.67 14.12 -34.73
CA PRO A 2 12.12 15.09 -35.73
C PRO A 2 12.75 16.32 -35.08
N ALA A 3 13.80 16.87 -35.70
CA ALA A 3 14.59 17.99 -35.16
C ALA A 3 13.76 19.26 -34.89
N GLU A 4 12.58 19.38 -35.50
CA GLU A 4 11.64 20.49 -35.31
C GLU A 4 10.93 20.48 -33.95
N HIS A 5 10.80 19.31 -33.31
CA HIS A 5 10.19 19.16 -31.98
C HIS A 5 11.21 19.21 -30.84
N ILE A 6 12.51 19.12 -31.15
CA ILE A 6 13.60 19.32 -30.19
C ILE A 6 13.92 20.82 -30.13
N PRO A 7 13.76 21.50 -28.97
CA PRO A 7 14.07 22.91 -28.88
C PRO A 7 15.53 23.19 -29.29
N PRO A 8 15.81 24.22 -30.11
CA PRO A 8 17.16 24.45 -30.59
C PRO A 8 18.10 24.78 -29.43
N GLY A 9 19.27 24.14 -29.45
CA GLY A 9 20.29 24.24 -28.41
C GLY A 9 20.10 23.29 -27.22
N THR A 10 19.13 22.37 -27.26
CA THR A 10 18.99 21.32 -26.25
C THR A 10 20.24 20.43 -26.22
N ALA A 11 20.82 20.25 -25.04
CA ALA A 11 21.99 19.39 -24.86
C ALA A 11 21.58 17.91 -24.77
N GLU A 12 22.35 17.04 -25.42
CA GLU A 12 22.26 15.58 -25.24
C GLU A 12 22.76 15.20 -23.86
N TRP A 13 21.95 14.45 -23.09
CA TRP A 13 22.46 13.86 -21.86
C TRP A 13 23.28 12.62 -22.18
N ARG A 14 24.60 12.77 -22.21
CA ARG A 14 25.53 11.70 -22.57
C ARG A 14 25.83 10.76 -21.40
N ASN A 15 26.21 9.52 -21.71
CA ASN A 15 26.57 8.49 -20.75
C ASN A 15 27.63 8.97 -19.74
N LEU A 16 28.64 9.71 -20.17
CA LEU A 16 29.67 10.24 -19.28
C LEU A 16 29.10 11.22 -18.23
N ASP A 17 28.16 12.08 -18.61
CA ASP A 17 27.53 13.03 -17.70
C ASP A 17 26.51 12.31 -16.80
N ALA A 18 25.82 11.31 -17.33
CA ALA A 18 24.93 10.42 -16.59
C ALA A 18 25.68 9.63 -15.49
N GLU A 19 26.84 9.06 -15.80
CA GLU A 19 27.69 8.34 -14.84
C GLU A 19 28.19 9.28 -13.73
N ARG A 20 28.61 10.50 -14.07
CA ARG A 20 29.00 11.53 -13.10
C ARG A 20 27.84 11.94 -12.20
N TRP A 21 26.61 11.96 -12.73
CA TRP A 21 25.40 12.26 -11.98
C TRP A 21 25.00 11.10 -11.05
N LEU A 22 25.11 9.85 -11.52
CA LEU A 22 24.87 8.64 -10.74
C LEU A 22 25.88 8.49 -9.60
N ALA A 23 27.16 8.79 -9.84
CA ALA A 23 28.20 8.79 -8.82
C ALA A 23 27.93 9.80 -7.68
N ALA A 24 27.11 10.82 -7.94
CA ALA A 24 26.70 11.80 -6.92
C ALA A 24 25.48 11.34 -6.10
N ALA A 25 24.89 10.17 -6.38
CA ALA A 25 23.72 9.64 -5.68
C ALA A 25 23.99 9.40 -4.18
N PRO A 26 22.93 9.33 -3.34
CA PRO A 26 23.09 9.02 -1.92
C PRO A 26 23.79 7.68 -1.70
N ALA A 27 24.64 7.62 -0.67
CA ALA A 27 25.34 6.40 -0.31
C ALA A 27 24.37 5.39 0.32
N ARG A 28 24.65 4.08 0.19
CA ARG A 28 23.77 3.00 0.68
C ARG A 28 23.50 3.05 2.18
N TRP A 29 24.46 3.51 3.00
CA TRP A 29 24.27 3.64 4.45
C TRP A 29 23.23 4.71 4.81
N ALA A 30 23.06 5.73 3.96
CA ALA A 30 22.09 6.81 4.14
C ALA A 30 20.70 6.43 3.60
N HIS A 31 20.47 5.17 3.25
CA HIS A 31 19.17 4.70 2.82
C HIS A 31 18.16 4.80 3.99
N PRO A 32 16.94 5.32 3.76
CA PRO A 32 15.99 5.62 4.84
C PRO A 32 15.57 4.38 5.66
N LEU A 33 15.67 3.19 5.07
CA LEU A 33 15.41 1.93 5.78
C LEU A 33 16.30 1.78 7.03
N TRP A 34 17.60 2.07 6.93
CA TRP A 34 18.52 1.88 8.06
C TRP A 34 18.25 2.85 9.19
N THR A 35 17.98 4.12 8.83
CA THR A 35 17.64 5.16 9.80
C THR A 35 16.29 4.88 10.48
N LEU A 36 15.31 4.36 9.72
CA LEU A 36 14.02 3.94 10.30
C LEU A 36 14.17 2.76 11.24
N LEU A 37 14.90 1.71 10.85
CA LEU A 37 15.12 0.56 11.70
C LEU A 37 15.84 0.95 12.99
N ALA A 38 16.84 1.83 12.90
CA ALA A 38 17.54 2.34 14.08
C ALA A 38 16.59 3.12 15.02
N LEU A 39 15.80 4.05 14.48
CA LEU A 39 14.85 4.85 15.28
C LEU A 39 13.73 4.00 15.90
N VAL A 40 13.14 3.09 15.13
CA VAL A 40 12.07 2.21 15.62
C VAL A 40 12.62 1.26 16.68
N ALA A 41 13.79 0.65 16.44
CA ALA A 41 14.40 -0.24 17.43
C ALA A 41 14.75 0.50 18.72
N SER A 42 15.29 1.72 18.66
CA SER A 42 15.55 2.51 19.85
C SER A 42 14.28 2.92 20.58
N LEU A 43 13.22 3.29 19.86
CA LEU A 43 11.94 3.66 20.45
C LEU A 43 11.26 2.46 21.13
N VAL A 44 11.27 1.29 20.49
CA VAL A 44 10.73 0.06 21.07
C VAL A 44 11.53 -0.36 22.30
N TRP A 45 12.86 -0.25 22.26
CA TRP A 45 13.68 -0.51 23.44
C TRP A 45 13.31 0.44 24.59
N ASP A 46 13.21 1.74 24.30
CA ASP A 46 12.82 2.73 25.30
C ASP A 46 11.44 2.44 25.92
N ILE A 47 10.44 2.11 25.10
CA ILE A 47 9.10 1.72 25.58
C ILE A 47 9.14 0.47 26.46
N VAL A 48 10.00 -0.51 26.13
CA VAL A 48 10.11 -1.77 26.88
C VAL A 48 10.87 -1.59 28.21
N GLU A 49 11.85 -0.69 28.26
CA GLU A 49 12.60 -0.39 29.49
C GLU A 49 11.96 0.68 30.37
N ALA A 50 11.11 1.54 29.80
CA ALA A 50 10.44 2.59 30.54
C ALA A 50 9.52 1.98 31.61
N PRO A 51 9.74 2.27 32.91
CA PRO A 51 8.80 1.87 33.94
C PRO A 51 7.49 2.63 33.72
N VAL A 52 6.41 1.91 33.42
CA VAL A 52 5.06 2.49 33.41
C VAL A 52 4.75 2.90 34.85
N ALA A 53 4.56 4.20 35.09
CA ALA A 53 4.18 4.68 36.41
C ALA A 53 2.75 4.16 36.70
N PRO A 54 2.52 3.52 37.87
CA PRO A 54 1.19 3.01 38.18
C PRO A 54 0.21 4.16 38.34
N CYS A 55 -1.00 3.97 37.84
CA CYS A 55 -2.09 4.93 37.97
C CYS A 55 -2.39 5.14 39.46
N ALA A 56 -2.34 6.39 39.93
CA ALA A 56 -2.55 6.71 41.34
C ALA A 56 -3.54 7.86 41.51
N SER A 57 -4.22 7.94 42.66
CA SER A 57 -5.14 9.05 42.95
C SER A 57 -4.45 10.42 42.92
N ALA A 58 -3.13 10.46 43.14
CA ALA A 58 -2.32 11.69 43.10
C ALA A 58 -1.85 12.06 41.68
N ASP A 59 -1.82 11.10 40.77
CA ASP A 59 -1.43 11.25 39.37
C ASP A 59 -2.26 10.28 38.51
N PRO A 60 -3.52 10.65 38.21
CA PRO A 60 -4.46 9.76 37.54
C PRO A 60 -4.08 9.55 36.08
N CYS A 61 -4.33 8.36 35.57
CA CYS A 61 -4.15 8.01 34.16
C CYS A 61 -5.29 8.60 33.32
N GLY A 62 -5.23 9.91 33.09
CA GLY A 62 -6.09 10.63 32.17
C GLY A 62 -5.41 10.87 30.81
N THR A 63 -6.07 11.65 29.96
CA THR A 63 -5.52 11.99 28.63
C THR A 63 -4.23 12.80 28.73
N ASP A 64 -3.11 12.22 28.30
CA ASP A 64 -1.82 12.90 28.14
C ASP A 64 -1.74 13.62 26.78
N TRP A 65 -2.30 14.83 26.70
CA TRP A 65 -2.24 15.65 25.48
C TRP A 65 -0.81 15.93 24.98
N PRO A 66 0.16 16.30 25.85
CA PRO A 66 1.57 16.39 25.45
C PRO A 66 2.10 15.09 24.84
N GLY A 67 1.90 13.95 25.48
CA GLY A 67 2.35 12.64 25.00
C GLY A 67 1.73 12.25 23.66
N LEU A 68 0.42 12.44 23.50
CA LEU A 68 -0.27 12.22 22.21
C LEU A 68 0.30 13.11 21.11
N GLY A 69 0.57 14.39 21.41
CA GLY A 69 1.23 15.32 20.49
C GLY A 69 2.62 14.85 20.08
N MET A 70 3.41 14.37 21.04
CA MET A 70 4.75 13.81 20.79
C MET A 70 4.69 12.52 19.96
N ALA A 71 3.72 11.64 20.23
CA ALA A 71 3.48 10.44 19.42
C ALA A 71 3.19 10.79 17.96
N VAL A 72 2.33 11.80 17.70
CA VAL A 72 2.07 12.30 16.35
C VAL A 72 3.35 12.81 15.68
N VAL A 73 4.18 13.58 16.39
CA VAL A 73 5.46 14.09 15.87
C VAL A 73 6.42 12.95 15.53
N LEU A 74 6.56 11.94 16.39
CA LEU A 74 7.43 10.78 16.18
C LEU A 74 6.99 9.97 14.95
N LEU A 75 5.70 9.62 14.86
CA LEU A 75 5.15 8.86 13.73
C LEU A 75 5.28 9.61 12.40
N LEU A 76 5.00 10.92 12.41
CA LEU A 76 5.21 11.77 11.23
C LEU A 76 6.69 11.86 10.85
N THR A 77 7.59 11.94 11.83
CA THR A 77 9.03 11.98 11.59
C THR A 77 9.49 10.71 10.88
N LEU A 78 9.03 9.52 11.32
CA LEU A 78 9.30 8.25 10.63
C LEU A 78 8.81 8.30 9.17
N TYR A 79 7.57 8.76 8.94
CA TYR A 79 7.04 8.92 7.59
C TYR A 79 7.91 9.89 6.73
N TRP A 80 8.32 11.03 7.29
CA TRP A 80 9.12 12.03 6.60
C TRP A 80 10.56 11.60 6.35
N VAL A 81 11.16 10.78 7.21
CA VAL A 81 12.50 10.20 6.98
C VAL A 81 12.52 9.50 5.62
N TRP A 82 11.43 8.82 5.25
CA TRP A 82 11.33 8.20 3.93
C TRP A 82 11.13 9.22 2.80
N ARG A 83 10.12 10.10 2.96
CA ARG A 83 9.56 10.91 1.85
C ARG A 83 10.17 12.30 1.72
N GLN A 84 10.43 13.00 2.83
CA GLN A 84 10.72 14.44 2.86
C GLN A 84 11.83 14.77 3.87
N PRO A 85 13.12 14.70 3.47
CA PRO A 85 14.24 14.86 4.40
C PRO A 85 14.29 16.19 5.17
N ARG A 86 13.75 17.27 4.58
CA ARG A 86 13.71 18.58 5.24
C ARG A 86 12.71 18.62 6.40
N LEU A 87 11.53 18.05 6.21
CA LEU A 87 10.54 17.94 7.29
C LEU A 87 10.99 16.94 8.34
N ALA A 88 11.64 15.85 7.93
CA ALA A 88 12.21 14.88 8.86
C ALA A 88 13.22 15.51 9.84
N LEU A 89 14.08 16.43 9.37
CA LEU A 89 14.99 17.17 10.25
C LEU A 89 14.25 18.04 11.26
N ALA A 90 13.18 18.72 10.84
CA ALA A 90 12.36 19.55 11.73
C ALA A 90 11.60 18.69 12.76
N GLY A 91 11.01 17.57 12.32
CA GLY A 91 10.33 16.61 13.18
C GLY A 91 11.27 15.97 14.19
N LEU A 92 12.49 15.59 13.77
CA LEU A 92 13.50 15.05 14.67
C LEU A 92 14.00 16.09 15.68
N ALA A 93 14.15 17.35 15.27
CA ALA A 93 14.48 18.43 16.20
C ALA A 93 13.37 18.66 17.23
N ALA A 94 12.10 18.58 16.82
CA ALA A 94 10.96 18.63 17.74
C ALA A 94 10.93 17.43 18.71
N ALA A 95 11.18 16.22 18.19
CA ALA A 95 11.29 15.02 19.01
C ALA A 95 12.40 15.12 20.07
N LEU A 96 13.59 15.59 19.67
CA LEU A 96 14.72 15.83 20.58
C LEU A 96 14.44 16.95 21.58
N ALA A 97 13.68 17.97 21.21
CA ALA A 97 13.26 19.03 22.12
C ALA A 97 12.29 18.51 23.18
N GLY A 98 11.30 17.69 22.80
CA GLY A 98 10.40 17.03 23.76
C GLY A 98 11.18 16.11 24.72
N PHE A 99 12.05 15.27 24.16
CA PHE A 99 12.97 14.43 24.94
C PHE A 99 13.85 15.26 25.92
N ALA A 100 14.24 16.48 25.55
CA ALA A 100 14.99 17.37 26.44
C ALA A 100 14.15 17.88 27.62
N VAL A 101 12.90 18.25 27.34
CA VAL A 101 11.96 18.82 28.32
C VAL A 101 11.64 17.79 29.41
N GLU A 102 11.55 16.52 29.05
CA GLU A 102 11.36 15.40 29.97
C GLU A 102 12.62 15.03 30.77
N GLY A 103 13.74 15.74 30.59
CA GLY A 103 15.00 15.45 31.26
C GLY A 103 15.80 14.31 30.62
N GLY A 104 15.42 13.85 29.43
CA GLY A 104 16.03 12.73 28.73
C GLY A 104 17.54 12.88 28.48
N PHE A 105 18.05 14.10 28.30
CA PHE A 105 19.51 14.33 28.14
C PHE A 105 20.30 14.08 29.43
N THR A 106 19.69 14.32 30.58
CA THR A 106 20.31 14.02 31.88
C THR A 106 20.19 12.55 32.26
N SER A 107 19.09 11.90 31.87
CA SER A 107 18.89 10.45 32.08
C SER A 107 19.68 9.59 31.09
N ALA A 108 20.00 10.08 29.89
CA ALA A 108 20.78 9.36 28.87
C ALA A 108 22.19 8.92 29.31
N LEU A 109 22.74 9.49 30.39
CA LEU A 109 24.00 9.03 30.99
C LEU A 109 23.82 7.83 31.94
N GLY A 110 22.59 7.58 32.40
CA GLY A 110 22.22 6.47 33.30
C GLY A 110 21.39 5.38 32.63
N GLU A 111 20.68 5.69 31.55
CA GLU A 111 19.75 4.79 30.85
C GLU A 111 20.27 4.43 29.44
N PRO A 112 20.59 3.14 29.18
CA PRO A 112 21.06 2.69 27.88
C PRO A 112 20.07 2.95 26.72
N SER A 113 18.76 2.86 26.96
CA SER A 113 17.72 3.11 25.96
C SER A 113 17.74 4.55 25.44
N ALA A 114 17.82 5.52 26.35
CA ALA A 114 17.92 6.94 26.08
C ALA A 114 19.17 7.28 25.24
N LEU A 115 20.31 6.68 25.56
CA LEU A 115 21.53 6.83 24.75
C LEU A 115 21.37 6.23 23.35
N ALA A 116 20.72 5.07 23.22
CA ALA A 116 20.46 4.43 21.94
C ALA A 116 19.57 5.30 21.05
N PHE A 117 18.55 5.94 21.60
CA PHE A 117 17.70 6.90 20.88
C PHE A 117 18.49 8.10 20.35
N LEU A 118 19.34 8.71 21.19
CA LEU A 118 20.20 9.83 20.77
C LEU A 118 21.16 9.44 19.63
N MET A 119 21.75 8.25 19.71
CA MET A 119 22.61 7.73 18.65
C MET A 119 21.84 7.45 17.35
N ALA A 120 20.62 6.90 17.44
CA ALA A 120 19.75 6.69 16.30
C ALA A 120 19.31 8.02 15.65
N ALA A 121 19.00 9.03 16.46
CA ALA A 121 18.69 10.39 16.01
C ALA A 121 19.89 11.05 15.31
N ALA A 122 21.10 10.93 15.89
CA ALA A 122 22.32 11.44 15.27
C ALA A 122 22.62 10.76 13.92
N PHE A 123 22.52 9.43 13.88
CA PHE A 123 22.68 8.65 12.64
C PHE A 123 21.65 9.05 11.58
N THR A 124 20.39 9.22 11.98
CA THR A 124 19.32 9.68 11.08
C THR A 124 19.61 11.08 10.54
N THR A 125 20.00 12.01 11.40
CA THR A 125 20.39 13.38 11.00
C THR A 125 21.51 13.36 9.97
N ALA A 126 22.57 12.58 10.21
CA ALA A 126 23.67 12.43 9.28
C ALA A 126 23.21 11.87 7.92
N GLY A 127 22.35 10.85 7.93
CA GLY A 127 21.77 10.27 6.70
C GLY A 127 20.90 11.27 5.92
N LEU A 128 20.08 12.06 6.60
CA LEU A 128 19.24 13.09 5.99
C LEU A 128 20.07 14.22 5.37
N ILE A 129 21.09 14.71 6.08
CA ILE A 129 22.02 15.73 5.56
C ILE A 129 22.77 15.19 4.34
N HIS A 130 23.27 13.96 4.40
CA HIS A 130 23.96 13.33 3.26
C HIS A 130 23.06 13.24 2.02
N ARG A 131 21.80 12.85 2.18
CA ARG A 131 20.82 12.80 1.08
C ARG A 131 20.54 14.18 0.49
N LEU A 132 20.40 15.21 1.32
CA LEU A 132 20.21 16.59 0.85
C LEU A 132 21.44 17.12 0.10
N ALA A 133 22.65 16.83 0.60
CA ALA A 133 23.90 17.19 -0.05
C ALA A 133 24.08 16.44 -1.39
N ALA A 134 23.75 15.15 -1.44
CA ALA A 134 23.76 14.34 -2.66
C ALA A 134 22.79 14.90 -3.71
N ALA A 135 21.55 15.23 -3.32
CA ALA A 135 20.59 15.88 -4.21
C ALA A 135 21.11 17.23 -4.74
N GLY A 136 21.82 18.00 -3.91
CA GLY A 136 22.48 19.25 -4.33
C GLY A 136 23.58 19.03 -5.37
N ARG A 137 24.44 18.02 -5.17
CA ARG A 137 25.48 17.65 -6.15
C ARG A 137 24.87 17.15 -7.46
N GLN A 138 23.85 16.30 -7.41
CA GLN A 138 23.12 15.83 -8.59
C GLN A 138 22.50 16.99 -9.36
N ARG A 139 21.89 17.95 -8.66
CA ARG A 139 21.34 19.16 -9.27
C ARG A 139 22.42 19.96 -10.02
N ALA A 140 23.60 20.14 -9.42
CA ALA A 140 24.71 20.86 -10.06
C ALA A 140 25.18 20.14 -11.34
N ARG A 141 25.37 18.81 -11.29
CA ARG A 141 25.80 18.02 -12.45
C ARG A 141 24.76 17.98 -13.58
N ALA A 142 23.48 17.93 -13.24
CA ALA A 142 22.41 18.00 -14.22
C ALA A 142 22.34 19.38 -14.90
N LEU A 143 22.58 20.47 -14.16
CA LEU A 143 22.68 21.81 -14.74
C LEU A 143 23.91 21.96 -15.65
N GLU A 144 25.05 21.40 -15.26
CA GLU A 144 26.25 21.37 -16.11
C GLU A 144 25.98 20.62 -17.43
N ALA A 145 25.29 19.47 -17.36
CA ALA A 145 24.94 18.68 -18.54
C ALA A 145 23.91 19.37 -19.46
N ALA A 146 22.93 20.08 -18.89
CA ALA A 146 21.90 20.77 -19.66
C ALA A 146 22.40 22.02 -20.39
N GLY A 147 23.53 22.58 -19.95
CA GLY A 147 24.09 23.81 -20.51
C GLY A 147 23.22 25.05 -20.24
N PRO A 148 23.45 26.16 -20.95
CA PRO A 148 22.80 27.46 -20.68
C PRO A 148 21.37 27.57 -21.22
N VAL A 149 20.89 26.58 -21.99
CA VAL A 149 19.60 26.66 -22.67
C VAL A 149 18.48 26.33 -21.71
N ALA A 150 17.55 27.29 -21.56
CA ALA A 150 16.35 27.12 -20.76
C ALA A 150 15.10 27.46 -21.59
N ARG A 151 14.04 26.66 -21.43
CA ARG A 151 12.78 26.79 -22.16
C ARG A 151 11.59 26.86 -21.20
N PRO A 152 10.56 27.65 -21.52
CA PRO A 152 9.34 27.64 -20.72
C PRO A 152 8.68 26.26 -20.79
N LEU A 153 7.98 25.89 -19.71
CA LEU A 153 7.23 24.64 -19.65
C LEU A 153 6.18 24.57 -20.79
N PRO A 154 6.03 23.42 -21.47
CA PRO A 154 4.99 23.19 -22.48
C PRO A 154 3.60 23.56 -21.97
N ALA A 155 2.74 24.08 -22.85
CA ALA A 155 1.42 24.58 -22.46
C ALA A 155 0.54 23.49 -21.82
N ALA A 156 0.54 22.27 -22.39
CA ALA A 156 -0.19 21.12 -21.85
C ALA A 156 0.22 20.80 -20.41
N ALA A 157 1.51 20.82 -20.07
CA ALA A 157 1.98 20.57 -18.71
C ALA A 157 1.60 21.67 -17.69
N ARG A 158 1.11 22.85 -18.14
CA ARG A 158 0.66 23.92 -17.24
C ARG A 158 -0.73 23.66 -16.66
N THR A 159 -1.56 22.83 -17.28
CA THR A 159 -2.89 22.53 -16.74
C THR A 159 -2.78 21.55 -15.57
N PHE A 160 -1.92 20.54 -15.68
CA PHE A 160 -1.72 19.46 -14.69
C PHE A 160 -1.63 19.92 -13.22
N ARG A 161 -2.69 19.72 -12.42
CA ARG A 161 -2.79 20.18 -11.01
C ARG A 161 -2.46 19.06 -10.02
N ARG A 162 -1.22 19.04 -9.51
CA ARG A 162 -0.82 18.09 -8.47
C ARG A 162 -1.23 18.53 -7.05
N GLY A 163 -1.67 17.57 -6.25
CA GLY A 163 -1.90 17.73 -4.81
C GLY A 163 -3.33 18.07 -4.37
N ARG A 164 -4.28 18.29 -5.29
CA ARG A 164 -5.70 18.59 -4.93
C ARG A 164 -6.34 17.45 -4.13
N LEU A 165 -6.18 16.22 -4.60
CA LEU A 165 -6.69 15.04 -3.91
C LEU A 165 -6.04 14.87 -2.53
N SER A 166 -4.74 15.16 -2.40
CA SER A 166 -4.05 15.14 -1.10
C SER A 166 -4.61 16.18 -0.12
N PHE A 167 -5.01 17.38 -0.58
CA PHE A 167 -5.67 18.37 0.28
C PHE A 167 -7.07 17.93 0.72
N VAL A 168 -7.84 17.29 -0.16
CA VAL A 168 -9.17 16.77 0.19
C VAL A 168 -9.04 15.68 1.25
N LEU A 169 -8.15 14.70 1.04
CA LEU A 169 -7.88 13.65 2.03
C LEU A 169 -7.34 14.23 3.35
N ALA A 170 -6.45 15.22 3.29
CA ALA A 170 -5.96 15.90 4.48
C ALA A 170 -7.08 16.57 5.28
N ALA A 171 -7.98 17.29 4.62
CA ALA A 171 -9.10 17.95 5.28
C ALA A 171 -10.05 16.95 5.95
N LEU A 172 -10.38 15.84 5.27
CA LEU A 172 -11.22 14.77 5.83
C LEU A 172 -10.57 14.14 7.06
N LEU A 173 -9.29 13.76 6.98
CA LEU A 173 -8.58 13.08 8.07
C LEU A 173 -8.31 14.00 9.27
N LEU A 174 -8.02 15.28 9.02
CA LEU A 174 -7.93 16.29 10.10
C LEU A 174 -9.31 16.56 10.72
N GLY A 175 -10.39 16.46 9.95
CA GLY A 175 -11.75 16.51 10.47
C GLY A 175 -12.05 15.33 11.41
N VAL A 176 -11.65 14.11 11.03
CA VAL A 176 -11.72 12.93 11.90
C VAL A 176 -10.90 13.12 13.17
N ALA A 177 -9.68 13.67 13.06
CA ALA A 177 -8.85 13.96 14.21
C ALA A 177 -9.49 14.98 15.15
N GLY A 178 -10.01 16.08 14.60
CA GLY A 178 -10.72 17.10 15.36
C GLY A 178 -11.98 16.57 16.05
N PHE A 179 -12.72 15.67 15.39
CA PHE A 179 -13.85 14.98 16.00
C PHE A 179 -13.40 14.05 17.14
N GLY A 180 -12.30 13.32 16.97
CA GLY A 180 -11.70 12.52 18.05
C GLY A 180 -11.30 13.36 19.25
N CYS A 181 -10.57 14.46 19.04
CA CYS A 181 -10.23 15.38 20.12
C CYS A 181 -11.48 15.96 20.82
N TRP A 182 -12.52 16.29 20.04
CA TRP A 182 -13.78 16.77 20.60
C TRP A 182 -14.48 15.71 21.46
N GLN A 183 -14.51 14.45 21.02
CA GLN A 183 -15.08 13.34 21.80
C GLN A 183 -14.30 13.12 23.11
N VAL A 184 -12.96 13.11 23.07
CA VAL A 184 -12.15 13.03 24.28
C VAL A 184 -12.53 14.15 25.26
N GLN A 185 -12.60 15.40 24.79
CA GLN A 185 -12.96 16.53 25.63
C GLN A 185 -14.38 16.41 26.21
N GLN A 186 -15.35 15.90 25.44
CA GLN A 186 -16.69 15.64 25.97
C GLN A 186 -16.70 14.60 27.10
N VAL A 187 -15.88 13.55 27.00
CA VAL A 187 -15.75 12.54 28.06
C VAL A 187 -15.09 13.14 29.30
N VAL A 188 -14.01 13.91 29.13
CA VAL A 188 -13.30 14.61 30.20
C VAL A 188 -14.23 15.60 30.92
N ASP A 189 -14.89 16.49 30.18
CA ASP A 189 -15.79 17.51 30.73
C ASP A 189 -16.95 16.86 31.51
N ALA A 190 -17.53 15.79 30.96
CA ALA A 190 -18.63 15.07 31.60
C ALA A 190 -18.19 14.38 32.90
N TYR A 191 -16.97 13.83 32.93
CA TYR A 191 -16.39 13.28 34.14
C TYR A 191 -16.13 14.36 35.18
N GLU A 192 -15.46 15.46 34.80
CA GLU A 192 -15.10 16.55 35.73
C GLU A 192 -16.33 17.21 36.35
N GLU A 193 -17.37 17.49 35.55
CA GLU A 193 -18.62 18.07 36.03
C GLU A 193 -19.29 17.15 37.07
N ARG A 194 -19.30 15.84 36.80
CA ARG A 194 -19.91 14.85 37.69
C ARG A 194 -19.09 14.61 38.95
N ALA A 195 -17.77 14.50 38.81
CA ALA A 195 -16.83 14.31 39.92
C ALA A 195 -16.84 15.50 40.89
N ALA A 196 -17.02 16.73 40.40
CA ALA A 196 -17.09 17.93 41.25
C ALA A 196 -18.26 17.91 42.25
N GLY A 197 -19.35 17.21 41.93
CA GLY A 197 -20.51 17.02 42.82
C GLY A 197 -20.48 15.70 43.62
N ALA A 198 -19.54 14.80 43.31
CA ALA A 198 -19.49 13.45 43.85
C ALA A 198 -18.85 13.38 45.24
N THR A 199 -19.19 12.33 45.99
CA THR A 199 -18.54 12.01 47.26
C THR A 199 -17.28 11.18 47.03
N HIS A 200 -16.14 11.65 47.54
CA HIS A 200 -14.88 10.90 47.52
C HIS A 200 -14.85 9.88 48.66
N LEU A 201 -14.64 8.62 48.32
CA LEU A 201 -14.51 7.50 49.26
C LEU A 201 -13.20 6.76 49.03
N SER A 202 -12.62 6.20 50.09
CA SER A 202 -11.45 5.31 49.99
C SER A 202 -11.90 3.91 50.38
N GLY A 203 -11.73 2.96 49.46
CA GLY A 203 -12.15 1.58 49.62
C GLY A 203 -10.99 0.59 49.60
N ARG A 204 -11.29 -0.68 49.83
CA ARG A 204 -10.33 -1.79 49.70
C ARG A 204 -10.69 -2.64 48.49
N VAL A 205 -9.72 -2.97 47.67
CA VAL A 205 -9.89 -3.90 46.55
C VAL A 205 -10.15 -5.30 47.11
N THR A 206 -11.32 -5.87 46.82
CA THR A 206 -11.74 -7.18 47.34
C THR A 206 -11.55 -8.31 46.33
N ALA A 207 -11.67 -8.01 45.04
CA ALA A 207 -11.50 -8.98 43.97
C ALA A 207 -11.02 -8.30 42.70
N LEU A 208 -10.28 -9.07 41.91
CA LEU A 208 -9.99 -8.79 40.51
C LEU A 208 -10.64 -9.93 39.72
N GLU A 209 -11.58 -9.58 38.86
CA GLU A 209 -12.31 -10.52 38.02
C GLU A 209 -11.99 -10.23 36.57
N GLN A 210 -11.85 -11.27 35.75
CA GLN A 210 -11.70 -11.14 34.31
C GLN A 210 -13.01 -11.64 33.69
N ASP A 211 -13.72 -10.76 32.99
CA ASP A 211 -14.96 -11.08 32.27
C ASP A 211 -14.68 -10.93 30.77
N ASP A 212 -14.61 -12.07 30.07
CA ASP A 212 -14.08 -12.19 28.71
C ASP A 212 -12.67 -11.56 28.55
N ASP A 213 -12.58 -10.40 27.89
CA ASP A 213 -11.36 -9.62 27.63
C ASP A 213 -11.32 -8.30 28.44
N ILE A 214 -12.22 -8.13 29.42
CA ILE A 214 -12.32 -6.94 30.27
C ILE A 214 -11.93 -7.28 31.70
N ASP A 215 -10.98 -6.55 32.25
CA ASP A 215 -10.59 -6.66 33.65
C ASP A 215 -11.49 -5.78 34.53
N ILE A 216 -12.05 -6.38 35.58
CA ILE A 216 -12.98 -5.74 36.51
C ILE A 216 -12.40 -5.75 37.92
N VAL A 217 -12.24 -4.56 38.50
CA VAL A 217 -11.84 -4.36 39.89
C VAL A 217 -13.07 -4.16 40.77
N ALA A 218 -13.20 -4.98 41.81
CA ALA A 218 -14.22 -4.82 42.84
C ALA A 218 -13.64 -4.11 44.07
N VAL A 219 -14.20 -2.95 44.43
CA VAL A 219 -13.79 -2.15 45.59
C VAL A 219 -14.92 -2.10 46.61
N GLU A 220 -14.63 -2.48 47.85
CA GLU A 220 -15.55 -2.32 48.97
C GLU A 220 -15.32 -0.97 49.65
N ALA A 221 -16.36 -0.13 49.64
CA ALA A 221 -16.38 1.20 50.27
C ALA A 221 -17.77 1.45 50.89
N ASP A 222 -17.80 2.06 52.08
CA ASP A 222 -19.05 2.37 52.79
C ASP A 222 -20.02 1.16 52.95
N GLY A 223 -19.47 -0.04 53.11
CA GLY A 223 -20.26 -1.29 53.23
C GLY A 223 -20.95 -1.74 51.95
N ARG A 224 -20.60 -1.17 50.79
CA ARG A 224 -21.06 -1.58 49.46
C ARG A 224 -19.87 -1.99 48.59
N THR A 225 -20.10 -2.93 47.68
CA THR A 225 -19.11 -3.32 46.68
C THR A 225 -19.44 -2.61 45.37
N HIS A 226 -18.47 -1.86 44.86
CA HIS A 226 -18.52 -1.19 43.56
C HIS A 226 -17.61 -1.94 42.59
N ARG A 227 -18.05 -2.08 41.34
CA ARG A 227 -17.32 -2.79 40.27
C ARG A 227 -16.94 -1.77 39.20
N PHE A 228 -15.69 -1.83 38.76
CA PHE A 228 -15.13 -0.92 37.77
C PHE A 228 -14.38 -1.70 36.72
N GLU A 229 -14.60 -1.37 35.45
CA GLU A 229 -13.70 -1.80 34.38
C GLU A 229 -12.37 -1.05 34.55
N THR A 230 -11.25 -1.73 34.35
CA THR A 230 -9.91 -1.16 34.48
C THR A 230 -9.02 -1.57 33.32
N ALA A 231 -8.16 -0.65 32.89
CA ALA A 231 -7.16 -0.94 31.86
C ALA A 231 -5.85 -1.51 32.45
N TYR A 232 -5.61 -1.28 33.75
CA TYR A 232 -4.37 -1.66 34.43
C TYR A 232 -4.66 -2.45 35.72
N PRO A 233 -5.16 -3.70 35.61
CA PRO A 233 -5.46 -4.53 36.78
C PRO A 233 -4.26 -4.73 37.72
N GLU A 234 -3.04 -4.70 37.18
CA GLU A 234 -1.79 -4.80 37.94
C GLU A 234 -1.60 -3.69 38.98
N ASP A 235 -2.21 -2.52 38.78
CA ASP A 235 -2.11 -1.37 39.68
C ASP A 235 -3.03 -1.49 40.89
N PHE A 236 -4.00 -2.42 40.85
CA PHE A 236 -5.01 -2.63 41.89
C PHE A 236 -4.95 -4.05 42.49
N PRO A 237 -3.84 -4.46 43.13
CA PRO A 237 -3.74 -5.79 43.70
C PRO A 237 -4.74 -5.99 44.86
N VAL A 238 -5.32 -7.19 44.97
CA VAL A 238 -6.30 -7.51 46.02
C VAL A 238 -5.77 -7.18 47.41
N GLY A 239 -6.57 -6.44 48.18
CA GLY A 239 -6.23 -5.94 49.52
C GLY A 239 -5.60 -4.54 49.55
N SER A 240 -5.26 -3.98 48.38
CA SER A 240 -4.81 -2.58 48.25
C SER A 240 -5.96 -1.60 48.53
N ARG A 241 -5.59 -0.32 48.69
CA ARG A 241 -6.56 0.79 48.79
C ARG A 241 -6.71 1.43 47.42
N ALA A 242 -7.95 1.71 47.05
CA ALA A 242 -8.31 2.46 45.85
C ALA A 242 -9.28 3.58 46.24
N ASP A 243 -9.04 4.77 45.72
CA ASP A 243 -9.96 5.90 45.92
C ASP A 243 -10.97 5.92 44.77
N ILE A 244 -12.24 6.14 45.13
CA ILE A 244 -13.38 6.17 44.22
C ILE A 244 -14.19 7.45 44.44
N VAL A 245 -14.86 7.90 43.39
CA VAL A 245 -15.88 8.95 43.45
C VAL A 245 -17.25 8.31 43.24
N VAL A 246 -18.24 8.68 44.06
CA VAL A 246 -19.60 8.13 44.00
C VAL A 246 -20.63 9.26 43.95
N ASP A 247 -21.50 9.21 42.95
CA ASP A 247 -22.67 10.10 42.76
C ASP A 247 -23.92 9.25 42.47
N GLY A 248 -24.71 8.97 43.51
CA GLY A 248 -25.90 8.13 43.41
C GLY A 248 -25.57 6.70 43.01
N ASP A 249 -26.05 6.28 41.85
CA ASP A 249 -25.80 4.94 41.26
C ASP A 249 -24.52 4.90 40.41
N TRP A 250 -23.90 6.05 40.15
CA TRP A 250 -22.65 6.15 39.40
C TRP A 250 -21.45 6.13 40.36
N ALA A 251 -20.40 5.43 39.95
CA ALA A 251 -19.11 5.46 40.61
C ALA A 251 -17.98 5.36 39.58
N ALA A 252 -16.82 5.95 39.87
CA ALA A 252 -15.61 5.80 39.07
C ALA A 252 -14.36 5.71 39.96
N LEU A 253 -13.29 5.10 39.44
CA LEU A 253 -11.97 5.11 40.06
C LEU A 253 -11.35 6.50 39.92
N VAL A 254 -10.72 7.02 40.98
CA VAL A 254 -10.00 8.31 40.88
C VAL A 254 -8.72 8.17 40.05
N ALA A 255 -8.05 7.02 40.17
CA ALA A 255 -6.82 6.71 39.44
C ALA A 255 -7.05 6.46 37.93
N GLU A 256 -8.22 5.95 37.55
CA GLU A 256 -8.65 5.73 36.16
C GLU A 256 -10.01 6.42 35.95
N PRO A 257 -10.01 7.74 35.71
CA PRO A 257 -11.22 8.56 35.78
C PRO A 257 -12.22 8.28 34.64
N TYR A 258 -11.71 7.95 33.45
CA TYR A 258 -12.50 7.70 32.25
C TYR A 258 -11.69 6.87 31.23
N ASP A 259 -12.37 6.17 30.33
CA ASP A 259 -11.75 5.58 29.15
C ASP A 259 -11.99 6.46 27.92
N ALA A 260 -10.90 7.01 27.37
CA ALA A 260 -10.89 7.77 26.14
C ALA A 260 -9.97 7.17 25.06
N ILE A 261 -9.41 5.97 25.29
CA ILE A 261 -8.33 5.39 24.49
C ILE A 261 -8.73 5.27 23.01
N GLY A 262 -9.96 4.80 22.74
CA GLY A 262 -10.47 4.68 21.37
C GLY A 262 -10.52 6.03 20.63
N TRP A 263 -10.92 7.10 21.31
CA TRP A 263 -11.00 8.44 20.75
C TRP A 263 -9.63 9.08 20.58
N GLU A 264 -8.71 8.84 21.51
CA GLU A 264 -7.31 9.28 21.44
C GLU A 264 -6.59 8.62 20.26
N LEU A 265 -6.74 7.30 20.08
CA LEU A 265 -6.16 6.57 18.95
C LEU A 265 -6.69 7.09 17.61
N MET A 266 -7.99 7.41 17.54
CA MET A 266 -8.58 8.04 16.36
C MET A 266 -8.01 9.44 16.12
N ALA A 267 -7.82 10.25 17.17
CA ALA A 267 -7.21 11.58 17.09
C ALA A 267 -5.77 11.53 16.57
N VAL A 268 -4.95 10.59 17.09
CA VAL A 268 -3.57 10.37 16.65
C VAL A 268 -3.52 9.88 15.20
N ALA A 269 -4.28 8.83 14.86
CA ALA A 269 -4.29 8.26 13.52
C ALA A 269 -4.74 9.28 12.47
N GLY A 270 -5.83 10.01 12.76
CA GLY A 270 -6.33 11.08 11.91
C GLY A 270 -5.32 12.22 11.75
N SER A 271 -4.64 12.62 12.84
CA SER A 271 -3.62 13.68 12.81
C SER A 271 -2.41 13.29 11.98
N VAL A 272 -1.85 12.10 12.20
CA VAL A 272 -0.70 11.58 11.44
C VAL A 272 -1.03 11.48 9.96
N ALA A 273 -2.15 10.84 9.61
CA ALA A 273 -2.55 10.67 8.22
C ALA A 273 -2.87 12.03 7.56
N GLY A 274 -3.65 12.88 8.23
CA GLY A 274 -4.05 14.19 7.75
C GLY A 274 -2.86 15.12 7.50
N LEU A 275 -1.93 15.21 8.46
CA LEU A 275 -0.71 16.02 8.32
C LEU A 275 0.25 15.46 7.26
N ALA A 276 0.35 14.13 7.12
CA ALA A 276 1.13 13.52 6.04
C ALA A 276 0.59 13.87 4.65
N PHE A 277 -0.74 13.79 4.45
CA PHE A 277 -1.37 14.19 3.20
C PHE A 277 -1.28 15.70 2.94
N LEU A 278 -1.39 16.52 4.00
CA LEU A 278 -1.19 17.97 3.90
C LEU A 278 0.23 18.28 3.42
N ALA A 279 1.25 17.68 4.05
CA ALA A 279 2.65 17.85 3.66
C ALA A 279 2.90 17.38 2.21
N ASN A 280 2.30 16.27 1.78
CA ASN A 280 2.38 15.80 0.40
C ASN A 280 1.72 16.78 -0.59
N GLY A 281 0.55 17.33 -0.24
CA GLY A 281 -0.17 18.31 -1.06
C GLY A 281 0.61 19.62 -1.21
N VAL A 282 1.19 20.12 -0.11
CA VAL A 282 2.05 21.32 -0.11
C VAL A 282 3.32 21.09 -0.92
N ASP A 283 4.00 19.95 -0.72
CA ASP A 283 5.20 19.59 -1.49
C ASP A 283 4.89 19.48 -2.99
N GLY A 284 3.84 18.77 -3.39
CA GLY A 284 3.41 18.67 -4.79
C GLY A 284 3.05 20.04 -5.39
N ARG A 285 2.35 20.90 -4.63
CA ARG A 285 1.99 22.25 -5.10
C ARG A 285 3.20 23.17 -5.23
N THR A 286 4.15 23.10 -4.30
CA THR A 286 5.37 23.93 -4.34
C THR A 286 6.28 23.52 -5.49
N ARG A 287 6.44 22.22 -5.74
CA ARG A 287 7.22 21.71 -6.88
C ARG A 287 6.58 22.03 -8.22
N SER A 288 5.27 21.83 -8.37
CA SER A 288 4.53 22.23 -9.57
C SER A 288 4.64 23.75 -9.83
N ARG A 289 4.54 24.58 -8.78
CA ARG A 289 4.75 26.03 -8.92
C ARG A 289 6.17 26.39 -9.38
N ARG A 290 7.21 25.67 -8.92
CA ARG A 290 8.59 25.89 -9.37
C ARG A 290 8.75 25.55 -10.85
N LEU A 291 8.18 24.43 -11.30
CA LEU A 291 8.20 24.04 -12.71
C LEU A 291 7.52 25.06 -13.65
N ARG A 292 6.56 25.84 -13.13
CA ARG A 292 5.82 26.83 -13.93
C ARG A 292 6.42 28.24 -13.92
N ARG A 293 7.31 28.58 -12.97
CA ARG A 293 7.73 29.97 -12.72
C ARG A 293 8.92 30.42 -13.53
N GLU A 294 9.86 29.52 -13.81
CA GLU A 294 11.12 29.86 -14.45
C GLU A 294 11.30 29.05 -15.74
N PRO A 295 11.97 29.60 -16.76
CA PRO A 295 12.50 28.79 -17.86
C PRO A 295 13.32 27.63 -17.29
N LEU A 296 13.01 26.42 -17.74
CA LEU A 296 13.59 25.19 -17.23
C LEU A 296 14.74 24.74 -18.14
N PRO A 297 15.83 24.19 -17.59
CA PRO A 297 16.83 23.51 -18.41
C PRO A 297 16.18 22.33 -19.13
N VAL A 298 16.66 22.08 -20.35
CA VAL A 298 16.18 21.01 -21.21
C VAL A 298 17.30 20.04 -21.52
N LEU A 299 16.99 18.75 -21.47
CA LEU A 299 17.91 17.66 -21.79
C LEU A 299 17.27 16.73 -22.81
N HIS A 300 18.01 16.38 -23.84
CA HIS A 300 17.63 15.32 -24.78
C HIS A 300 18.05 13.97 -24.20
N VAL A 301 17.09 13.05 -24.07
CA VAL A 301 17.22 11.77 -23.38
C VAL A 301 16.48 10.68 -24.14
N LEU A 302 16.74 9.43 -23.78
CA LEU A 302 15.95 8.28 -24.21
C LEU A 302 15.06 7.81 -23.06
N VAL A 303 13.81 7.44 -23.32
CA VAL A 303 12.86 6.97 -22.30
C VAL A 303 12.23 5.66 -22.69
N ARG A 304 11.99 4.81 -21.69
CA ARG A 304 11.27 3.55 -21.85
C ARG A 304 10.31 3.37 -20.69
N GLU A 305 9.10 2.90 -20.97
CA GLU A 305 8.19 2.48 -19.90
C GLU A 305 8.55 1.08 -19.41
N GLY A 306 8.56 0.88 -18.11
CA GLY A 306 8.86 -0.40 -17.47
C GLY A 306 7.65 -1.32 -17.62
N HIS A 307 7.85 -2.43 -18.32
CA HIS A 307 6.81 -3.43 -18.60
C HIS A 307 6.10 -3.96 -17.35
N ASP A 308 6.87 -4.21 -16.29
CA ASP A 308 6.36 -4.85 -15.06
C ASP A 308 5.86 -3.84 -14.01
N ASP A 309 6.30 -2.58 -14.06
CA ASP A 309 6.09 -1.61 -12.97
C ASP A 309 5.48 -0.27 -13.40
N GLY A 310 5.23 -0.07 -14.70
CA GLY A 310 4.66 1.16 -15.26
C GLY A 310 5.52 2.40 -15.00
N ARG A 311 6.81 2.23 -14.71
CA ARG A 311 7.71 3.35 -14.45
C ARG A 311 8.37 3.81 -15.73
N THR A 312 8.46 5.12 -15.90
CA THR A 312 9.33 5.71 -16.91
C THR A 312 10.78 5.59 -16.45
N TRP A 313 11.59 4.86 -17.21
CA TRP A 313 13.04 4.79 -17.10
C TRP A 313 13.67 5.74 -18.11
N VAL A 314 14.69 6.48 -17.68
CA VAL A 314 15.42 7.45 -18.51
C VAL A 314 16.85 6.95 -18.72
N PHE A 315 17.30 7.00 -19.97
CA PHE A 315 18.59 6.56 -20.47
C PHE A 315 19.32 7.73 -21.15
N ALA A 316 20.62 7.57 -21.34
CA ALA A 316 21.44 8.57 -22.02
C ALA A 316 21.07 8.63 -23.52
N ALA A 317 21.24 9.80 -24.14
CA ALA A 317 20.96 9.99 -25.57
C ALA A 317 21.88 9.14 -26.48
N ASP A 318 23.06 8.77 -26.00
CA ASP A 318 24.05 7.92 -26.68
C ASP A 318 23.98 6.43 -26.25
N ASP A 319 22.92 6.00 -25.57
CA ASP A 319 22.64 4.59 -25.21
C ASP A 319 21.42 4.07 -25.99
N PRO A 320 21.54 3.85 -27.32
CA PRO A 320 20.40 3.44 -28.17
C PRO A 320 19.87 2.04 -27.82
N GLU A 321 20.65 1.22 -27.13
CA GLU A 321 20.24 -0.10 -26.68
C GLU A 321 19.44 -0.02 -25.36
N GLY A 322 19.53 1.10 -24.63
CA GLY A 322 18.87 1.30 -23.34
C GLY A 322 19.38 0.33 -22.28
N LEU A 323 20.70 0.10 -22.24
CA LEU A 323 21.33 -0.84 -21.31
C LEU A 323 21.55 -0.25 -19.92
N ARG A 324 21.71 1.07 -19.82
CA ARG A 324 22.13 1.76 -18.60
C ARG A 324 21.09 2.79 -18.15
N PRO A 325 20.08 2.37 -17.37
CA PRO A 325 19.13 3.32 -16.84
C PRO A 325 19.83 4.31 -15.90
N ILE A 326 19.45 5.58 -15.97
CA ILE A 326 20.01 6.69 -15.17
C ILE A 326 19.09 6.99 -13.99
N LEU A 327 17.80 7.12 -14.26
CA LEU A 327 16.80 7.45 -13.27
C LEU A 327 15.43 6.91 -13.66
N HIS A 328 14.52 6.90 -12.70
CA HIS A 328 13.16 6.44 -12.91
C HIS A 328 12.13 7.21 -12.08
N PHE A 329 10.89 7.26 -12.57
CA PHE A 329 9.72 7.84 -11.92
C PHE A 329 8.43 7.28 -12.56
N HIS A 330 7.28 7.48 -11.94
CA HIS A 330 5.99 7.28 -12.62
C HIS A 330 5.56 8.61 -13.23
N SER A 331 4.98 8.56 -14.42
CA SER A 331 4.40 9.70 -15.13
C SER A 331 2.90 9.51 -15.35
N LEU A 332 2.21 10.61 -15.65
CA LEU A 332 0.87 10.62 -16.23
C LEU A 332 0.85 11.65 -17.35
N TYR A 333 -0.02 11.45 -18.35
CA TYR A 333 -0.28 12.43 -19.39
C TYR A 333 -0.82 13.74 -18.80
N ALA A 334 -0.44 14.87 -19.40
CA ALA A 334 -0.80 16.19 -18.92
C ALA A 334 -2.24 16.62 -19.30
N PHE A 335 -2.89 15.88 -20.21
CA PHE A 335 -4.27 16.13 -20.61
C PHE A 335 -5.23 15.70 -19.49
N GLU A 336 -5.98 16.67 -18.96
CA GLU A 336 -7.30 16.38 -18.39
C GLU A 336 -8.17 16.10 -19.62
N GLU A 337 -8.85 14.94 -19.69
CA GLU A 337 -10.05 14.85 -20.51
C GLU A 337 -10.88 16.08 -20.15
N GLU A 338 -11.01 17.02 -21.08
CA GLU A 338 -12.05 18.02 -20.96
C GLU A 338 -13.33 17.21 -20.79
N GLU A 339 -14.04 17.40 -19.67
CA GLU A 339 -15.47 17.14 -19.61
C GLU A 339 -16.12 18.04 -20.68
N GLU A 340 -15.97 17.68 -21.95
CA GLU A 340 -16.71 18.25 -23.05
C GLU A 340 -18.15 17.81 -22.84
N GLY A 341 -18.96 18.76 -22.39
CA GLY A 341 -20.38 18.60 -22.23
C GLY A 341 -21.02 18.03 -23.49
N GLU A 342 -21.94 17.10 -23.27
CA GLU A 342 -23.08 16.78 -24.13
C GLU A 342 -22.93 17.17 -25.62
N ARG A 343 -22.14 16.41 -26.37
CA ARG A 343 -22.47 16.14 -27.76
C ARG A 343 -22.58 14.64 -27.98
N LYS A 344 -23.83 14.19 -27.92
CA LYS A 344 -24.29 13.02 -28.66
C LYS A 344 -23.92 13.23 -30.13
N ASP A 345 -22.80 12.67 -30.56
CA ASP A 345 -22.66 12.20 -31.92
C ASP A 345 -22.26 10.72 -31.88
N LYS A 346 -23.15 9.92 -32.47
CA LYS A 346 -23.07 8.48 -32.57
C LYS A 346 -21.99 8.11 -33.59
N ASP A 347 -20.75 7.87 -33.15
CA ASP A 347 -19.84 6.90 -33.80
C ASP A 347 -18.54 6.60 -33.01
N GLY A 348 -18.55 6.70 -31.68
CA GLY A 348 -17.36 6.48 -30.82
C GLY A 348 -17.20 5.07 -30.27
N GLY A 349 -17.46 4.03 -31.07
CA GLY A 349 -17.42 2.62 -30.60
C GLY A 349 -16.04 1.96 -30.63
N ASP A 350 -15.14 2.40 -31.52
CA ASP A 350 -13.85 1.70 -31.73
C ASP A 350 -12.69 2.29 -30.92
N ALA A 351 -12.64 3.61 -30.68
CA ALA A 351 -11.46 4.24 -30.07
C ALA A 351 -11.27 3.88 -28.58
N ALA A 352 -12.34 3.86 -27.79
CA ALA A 352 -12.28 3.52 -26.35
C ALA A 352 -12.02 2.02 -26.10
N VAL A 353 -12.39 1.15 -27.04
CA VAL A 353 -12.13 -0.29 -26.97
C VAL A 353 -10.66 -0.58 -27.29
N VAL A 354 -10.06 0.15 -28.25
CA VAL A 354 -8.64 0.04 -28.60
C VAL A 354 -7.72 0.49 -27.45
N GLU A 355 -8.08 1.52 -26.69
CA GLU A 355 -7.28 2.00 -25.55
C GLU A 355 -7.34 1.04 -24.34
N LEU A 356 -8.51 0.44 -24.07
CA LEU A 356 -8.68 -0.64 -23.09
C LEU A 356 -7.94 -1.91 -23.52
N ASP A 357 -7.93 -2.26 -24.80
CA ASP A 357 -7.16 -3.40 -25.32
C ASP A 357 -5.65 -3.17 -25.19
N LYS A 358 -5.14 -1.96 -25.50
CA LYS A 358 -3.71 -1.59 -25.34
C LYS A 358 -3.28 -1.61 -23.86
N ILE A 359 -4.10 -1.09 -22.94
CA ILE A 359 -3.85 -1.15 -21.49
C ILE A 359 -3.92 -2.61 -20.98
N THR A 360 -4.81 -3.43 -21.55
CA THR A 360 -4.90 -4.84 -21.20
C THR A 360 -3.71 -5.62 -21.80
N GLU A 361 -3.16 -5.25 -22.96
CA GLU A 361 -1.96 -5.82 -23.58
C GLU A 361 -0.67 -5.49 -22.84
N ILE A 362 -0.52 -4.24 -22.37
CA ILE A 362 0.58 -3.80 -21.49
C ILE A 362 0.58 -4.61 -20.18
N LEU A 363 -0.60 -4.88 -19.59
CA LEU A 363 -0.74 -5.73 -18.40
C LEU A 363 -0.58 -7.24 -18.68
N LYS A 364 -0.69 -7.70 -19.94
CA LYS A 364 -0.54 -9.11 -20.36
C LYS A 364 0.92 -9.54 -20.44
N GLY A 365 1.88 -8.61 -20.42
CA GLY A 365 3.30 -8.94 -20.47
C GLY A 365 3.77 -9.47 -21.84
N GLU A 366 2.91 -9.41 -22.87
CA GLU A 366 3.11 -10.07 -24.17
C GLU A 366 3.60 -9.14 -25.29
N ASP A 367 3.67 -7.84 -25.03
CA ASP A 367 4.34 -6.92 -25.95
C ASP A 367 5.86 -7.02 -25.82
N PRO A 368 6.61 -6.84 -26.93
CA PRO A 368 8.02 -6.49 -26.82
C PRO A 368 8.15 -5.31 -25.86
N PRO A 369 9.23 -5.22 -25.05
CA PRO A 369 9.42 -4.10 -24.15
C PRO A 369 9.17 -2.81 -24.93
N PRO A 370 8.33 -1.88 -24.42
CA PRO A 370 7.91 -0.72 -25.18
C PRO A 370 9.14 -0.02 -25.75
N PRO A 371 9.07 0.50 -26.99
CA PRO A 371 10.25 0.96 -27.71
C PRO A 371 10.99 2.03 -26.90
N LEU A 372 12.29 2.12 -27.15
CA LEU A 372 13.07 3.22 -26.59
C LEU A 372 12.72 4.48 -27.38
N ARG A 373 12.18 5.48 -26.70
CA ARG A 373 11.66 6.70 -27.33
C ARG A 373 12.59 7.87 -27.06
N GLU A 374 12.85 8.67 -28.08
CA GLU A 374 13.50 9.96 -27.89
C GLU A 374 12.57 10.93 -27.17
N ALA A 375 13.10 11.61 -26.16
CA ALA A 375 12.35 12.55 -25.35
C ALA A 375 13.16 13.78 -24.96
N VAL A 376 12.45 14.88 -24.73
CA VAL A 376 13.01 16.10 -24.14
C VAL A 376 12.53 16.22 -22.71
N LEU A 377 13.47 16.16 -21.77
CA LEU A 377 13.24 16.33 -20.34
C LEU A 377 13.32 17.81 -19.94
N TYR A 378 12.26 18.32 -19.34
CA TYR A 378 12.16 19.68 -18.79
C TYR A 378 12.35 19.65 -17.28
N GLY A 379 13.30 20.45 -16.80
CA GLY A 379 13.64 20.59 -15.38
C GLY A 379 14.99 19.97 -15.04
N VAL A 380 15.46 20.19 -13.82
CA VAL A 380 16.76 19.67 -13.36
C VAL A 380 16.56 18.31 -12.68
N PRO A 381 16.99 17.19 -13.28
CA PRO A 381 16.90 15.89 -12.62
C PRO A 381 17.84 15.81 -11.41
N TYR A 382 17.28 15.51 -10.24
CA TYR A 382 18.01 15.15 -9.02
C TYR A 382 17.11 14.27 -8.14
N ALA A 383 17.66 13.52 -7.19
CA ALA A 383 16.86 12.70 -6.29
C ALA A 383 15.83 13.54 -5.53
N GLY A 384 14.54 13.25 -5.72
CA GLY A 384 13.45 14.02 -5.14
C GLY A 384 12.90 15.15 -6.02
N ALA A 385 13.43 15.36 -7.24
CA ALA A 385 12.91 16.36 -8.18
C ALA A 385 11.57 15.96 -8.81
N GLU A 386 10.89 16.94 -9.41
CA GLU A 386 9.82 16.71 -10.39
C GLU A 386 10.35 17.14 -11.76
N VAL A 387 9.98 16.37 -12.77
CA VAL A 387 10.33 16.58 -14.16
C VAL A 387 9.10 16.43 -15.05
N VAL A 388 9.15 17.03 -16.22
CA VAL A 388 8.17 16.84 -17.30
C VAL A 388 8.96 16.36 -18.51
N PHE A 389 8.42 15.42 -19.27
CA PHE A 389 9.04 15.02 -20.53
C PHE A 389 8.04 15.07 -21.66
N VAL A 390 8.61 15.19 -22.86
CA VAL A 390 7.89 15.31 -24.11
C VAL A 390 8.46 14.23 -25.03
N ALA A 391 7.62 13.28 -25.45
CA ALA A 391 8.00 12.14 -26.28
C ALA A 391 6.88 11.84 -27.28
N PHE A 392 7.19 11.13 -28.36
CA PHE A 392 6.16 10.53 -29.20
C PHE A 392 5.58 9.30 -28.51
N ASP A 393 4.31 8.98 -28.72
CA ASP A 393 3.74 7.77 -28.12
C ASP A 393 4.21 6.51 -28.83
N ASP A 394 4.23 6.51 -30.17
CA ASP A 394 4.77 5.45 -31.03
C ASP A 394 5.65 6.02 -32.16
N GLU A 395 6.50 5.19 -32.81
CA GLU A 395 7.39 5.63 -33.91
C GLU A 395 6.62 6.15 -35.15
N ASP A 396 5.38 5.69 -35.32
CA ASP A 396 4.50 6.04 -36.44
C ASP A 396 3.46 7.13 -36.09
N ASP A 397 3.50 7.68 -34.88
CA ASP A 397 2.57 8.71 -34.43
C ASP A 397 3.15 10.11 -34.66
N ASP A 398 2.32 11.01 -35.19
CA ASP A 398 2.67 12.42 -35.43
C ASP A 398 2.38 13.29 -34.19
N GLU A 399 1.67 12.77 -33.19
CA GLU A 399 1.32 13.50 -31.99
C GLU A 399 2.37 13.35 -30.87
N VAL A 400 2.84 14.50 -30.39
CA VAL A 400 3.81 14.57 -29.29
C VAL A 400 3.07 14.61 -27.96
N SER A 401 3.24 13.57 -27.14
CA SER A 401 2.64 13.47 -25.83
C SER A 401 3.47 14.19 -24.77
N VAL A 402 2.79 14.91 -23.88
CA VAL A 402 3.40 15.63 -22.76
C VAL A 402 3.06 14.90 -21.48
N GLN A 403 4.09 14.40 -20.78
CA GLN A 403 3.92 13.63 -19.57
C GLN A 403 4.58 14.29 -18.36
N CYS A 404 3.85 14.30 -17.24
CA CYS A 404 4.24 14.90 -15.98
C CYS A 404 4.60 13.82 -14.95
N SER A 405 5.72 13.97 -14.24
CA SER A 405 6.07 13.05 -13.16
C SER A 405 5.08 13.13 -11.97
N VAL A 406 4.53 11.98 -11.59
CA VAL A 406 3.64 11.81 -10.42
C VAL A 406 4.32 11.21 -9.21
N THR A 407 5.57 10.76 -9.36
CA THR A 407 6.46 10.46 -8.25
C THR A 407 7.77 11.22 -8.38
N ALA A 408 8.43 11.45 -7.26
CA ALA A 408 9.73 12.12 -7.29
C ALA A 408 10.79 11.26 -7.99
N VAL A 409 11.69 11.91 -8.73
CA VAL A 409 12.80 11.28 -9.44
C VAL A 409 13.67 10.47 -8.49
N LYS A 410 14.00 9.23 -8.87
CA LYS A 410 14.93 8.35 -8.15
C LYS A 410 16.07 7.92 -9.07
N PRO A 411 17.33 7.90 -8.59
CA PRO A 411 18.44 7.38 -9.37
C PRO A 411 18.30 5.87 -9.57
N ALA A 412 18.67 5.36 -10.74
CA ALA A 412 18.64 3.93 -11.08
C ALA A 412 19.83 3.13 -10.48
N GLY A 413 20.38 3.60 -9.36
CA GLY A 413 21.48 2.95 -8.67
C GLY A 413 21.03 1.76 -7.84
N PRO A 414 21.96 0.87 -7.46
CA PRO A 414 21.63 -0.42 -6.90
C PRO A 414 20.82 -0.31 -5.62
N GLY A 415 19.54 -0.64 -5.72
CA GLY A 415 18.64 -0.72 -4.59
C GLY A 415 19.19 -1.66 -3.51
N LEU A 416 18.85 -1.39 -2.25
CA LEU A 416 19.23 -2.25 -1.12
C LEU A 416 18.72 -3.70 -1.26
N MET A 417 17.63 -3.82 -2.00
CA MET A 417 17.06 -5.07 -2.52
C MET A 417 16.86 -4.93 -4.03
N GLU A 418 17.89 -4.54 -4.77
CA GLU A 418 17.94 -4.98 -6.15
C GLU A 418 18.06 -6.51 -6.12
N ARG A 419 16.91 -7.17 -6.28
CA ARG A 419 16.79 -8.33 -7.15
C ARG A 419 17.72 -8.02 -8.29
N GLY A 420 18.85 -8.71 -8.34
CA GLY A 420 19.83 -8.44 -9.38
C GLY A 420 19.06 -8.38 -10.69
N GLN A 421 19.30 -7.32 -11.45
CA GLN A 421 19.45 -7.42 -12.90
C GLN A 421 20.59 -8.42 -13.18
N ARG A 422 20.46 -9.66 -12.69
CA ARG A 422 20.95 -10.81 -13.39
C ARG A 422 20.07 -10.84 -14.61
N ARG A 423 20.57 -10.17 -15.65
CA ARG A 423 20.57 -10.73 -16.99
C ARG A 423 19.35 -11.62 -17.20
N HIS A 424 18.17 -11.02 -17.36
CA HIS A 424 17.04 -11.69 -17.98
C HIS A 424 17.29 -11.72 -19.50
N GLU A 425 18.45 -12.30 -19.83
CA GLU A 425 18.64 -13.20 -20.97
C GLU A 425 18.19 -14.60 -20.53
N GLN A 426 17.15 -14.63 -19.67
CA GLN A 426 16.26 -15.75 -19.57
C GLN A 426 15.10 -15.29 -20.44
N GLU A 427 15.22 -15.55 -21.74
CA GLU A 427 14.13 -16.26 -22.40
C GLU A 427 13.52 -17.14 -21.31
N ASN A 428 12.35 -16.77 -20.79
CA ASN A 428 11.50 -17.78 -20.21
C ASN A 428 11.33 -18.71 -21.41
N PRO A 429 12.02 -19.87 -21.48
CA PRO A 429 11.67 -20.80 -22.51
C PRO A 429 10.28 -21.19 -22.01
N GLN A 430 9.24 -20.57 -22.57
CA GLN A 430 8.01 -21.29 -22.78
C GLN A 430 8.52 -22.60 -23.31
N ARG A 431 8.47 -23.66 -22.48
CA ARG A 431 8.88 -24.99 -22.93
C ARG A 431 8.22 -25.12 -24.29
N PRO A 432 8.98 -25.41 -25.36
CA PRO A 432 8.43 -25.48 -26.69
C PRO A 432 7.12 -26.24 -26.60
N TYR A 433 6.03 -25.71 -27.14
CA TYR A 433 4.70 -26.29 -26.96
C TYR A 433 4.68 -27.79 -27.28
N ASP A 434 5.53 -28.19 -28.23
CA ASP A 434 5.82 -29.57 -28.63
C ASP A 434 6.42 -30.44 -27.49
N GLU A 435 7.25 -29.89 -26.61
CA GLU A 435 7.81 -30.57 -25.44
C GLU A 435 6.73 -30.83 -24.37
N ILE A 436 5.85 -29.85 -24.13
CA ILE A 436 4.71 -30.01 -23.21
C ILE A 436 3.69 -31.00 -23.79
N ALA A 437 3.39 -30.88 -25.09
CA ALA A 437 2.50 -31.78 -25.82
C ALA A 437 3.05 -33.23 -25.83
N ALA A 438 4.36 -33.42 -26.01
CA ALA A 438 5.01 -34.72 -25.94
C ALA A 438 4.96 -35.35 -24.54
N GLY A 439 4.91 -34.53 -23.48
CA GLY A 439 4.70 -34.98 -22.10
C GLY A 439 3.24 -35.30 -21.74
N ILE A 440 2.28 -34.91 -22.58
CA ILE A 440 0.85 -35.19 -22.37
C ILE A 440 0.50 -36.55 -22.99
N THR A 441 0.17 -37.52 -22.13
CA THR A 441 -0.40 -38.80 -22.58
C THR A 441 -1.84 -38.61 -23.09
N PRO A 442 -2.17 -39.08 -24.30
CA PRO A 442 -3.55 -39.08 -24.79
C PRO A 442 -4.44 -39.86 -23.82
N SER A 443 -5.47 -39.22 -23.27
CA SER A 443 -6.42 -39.84 -22.35
C SER A 443 -7.78 -40.00 -23.02
N ALA A 444 -8.38 -41.19 -22.89
CA ALA A 444 -9.76 -41.40 -23.32
C ALA A 444 -10.76 -40.65 -22.41
N GLY A 445 -10.48 -40.59 -21.11
CA GLY A 445 -11.35 -39.98 -20.11
C GLY A 445 -11.06 -38.48 -19.82
N PRO A 446 -12.02 -37.76 -19.20
CA PRO A 446 -11.91 -36.33 -18.89
C PRO A 446 -10.73 -36.02 -17.97
N ARG A 447 -10.04 -34.90 -18.21
CA ARG A 447 -8.87 -34.46 -17.44
C ARG A 447 -9.23 -33.31 -16.51
N THR A 448 -8.87 -33.40 -15.24
CA THR A 448 -9.29 -32.45 -14.19
C THR A 448 -8.09 -31.82 -13.49
N TRP A 449 -8.08 -30.49 -13.38
CA TRP A 449 -7.15 -29.71 -12.56
C TRP A 449 -7.93 -29.07 -11.41
N THR A 450 -7.36 -29.05 -10.21
CA THR A 450 -8.05 -28.59 -9.00
C THR A 450 -7.14 -27.78 -8.09
N ALA A 451 -7.72 -26.91 -7.28
CA ALA A 451 -7.05 -26.23 -6.18
C ALA A 451 -6.18 -27.21 -5.35
N HIS A 452 -4.86 -26.96 -5.38
CA HIS A 452 -3.85 -27.71 -4.63
C HIS A 452 -3.72 -27.20 -3.18
N GLY A 453 -2.90 -27.86 -2.36
CA GLY A 453 -2.81 -27.59 -0.93
C GLY A 453 -2.50 -26.13 -0.56
N LEU A 454 -1.72 -25.40 -1.37
CA LEU A 454 -1.41 -23.99 -1.08
C LEU A 454 -2.60 -23.07 -1.38
N SER A 455 -3.26 -23.26 -2.53
CA SER A 455 -4.51 -22.55 -2.86
C SER A 455 -5.56 -22.75 -1.77
N ARG A 456 -5.66 -23.98 -1.22
CA ARG A 456 -6.55 -24.27 -0.08
C ARG A 456 -6.09 -23.59 1.21
N ALA A 457 -4.78 -23.52 1.49
CA ALA A 457 -4.24 -22.82 2.65
C ALA A 457 -4.53 -21.30 2.58
N VAL A 458 -4.41 -20.70 1.39
CA VAL A 458 -4.81 -19.30 1.14
C VAL A 458 -6.30 -19.13 1.39
N GLY A 459 -7.14 -20.02 0.83
CA GLY A 459 -8.58 -20.00 1.07
C GLY A 459 -8.95 -20.14 2.56
N LEU A 460 -8.25 -20.99 3.31
CA LEU A 460 -8.43 -21.14 4.76
C LEU A 460 -7.99 -19.89 5.54
N ASN A 461 -6.87 -19.28 5.15
CA ASN A 461 -6.41 -18.03 5.77
C ASN A 461 -7.40 -16.88 5.51
N LEU A 462 -7.89 -16.73 4.28
CA LEU A 462 -8.93 -15.75 3.95
C LEU A 462 -10.24 -16.01 4.70
N LEU A 463 -10.59 -17.28 4.96
CA LEU A 463 -11.74 -17.64 5.77
C LEU A 463 -11.57 -17.25 7.25
N LEU A 464 -10.36 -17.39 7.81
CA LEU A 464 -10.05 -16.89 9.16
C LEU A 464 -10.13 -15.37 9.23
N VAL A 465 -9.57 -14.66 8.25
CA VAL A 465 -9.67 -13.18 8.15
C VAL A 465 -11.13 -12.74 8.02
N GLN A 466 -11.92 -13.45 7.23
CA GLN A 466 -13.35 -13.19 7.10
C GLN A 466 -14.07 -13.41 8.45
N GLY A 467 -13.81 -14.52 9.14
CA GLY A 467 -14.43 -14.83 10.42
C GLY A 467 -14.10 -13.79 11.51
N GLY A 468 -12.83 -13.42 11.64
CA GLY A 468 -12.38 -12.39 12.56
C GLY A 468 -12.86 -10.99 12.19
N GLY A 469 -12.92 -10.67 10.88
CA GLY A 469 -13.47 -9.41 10.40
C GLY A 469 -14.98 -9.26 10.65
N ILE A 470 -15.75 -10.36 10.57
CA ILE A 470 -17.16 -10.37 10.96
C ILE A 470 -17.31 -10.17 12.47
N TRP A 471 -16.49 -10.85 13.28
CA TRP A 471 -16.48 -10.70 14.73
C TRP A 471 -16.21 -9.25 15.15
N ALA A 472 -15.05 -8.72 14.76
CA ALA A 472 -14.62 -7.36 15.12
C ALA A 472 -15.59 -6.27 14.64
N ALA A 473 -16.28 -6.47 13.52
CA ALA A 473 -17.26 -5.52 13.02
C ALA A 473 -18.59 -5.54 13.80
N LEU A 474 -18.95 -6.68 14.41
CA LEU A 474 -20.20 -6.84 15.15
C LEU A 474 -20.03 -6.52 16.65
N GLU A 475 -18.83 -6.68 17.19
CA GLU A 475 -18.46 -6.39 18.59
C GLU A 475 -18.76 -4.94 19.01
N GLY A 476 -18.56 -3.96 18.11
CA GLY A 476 -18.79 -2.54 18.40
C GLY A 476 -20.21 -2.00 18.13
N GLY A 477 -21.21 -2.86 17.88
CA GLY A 477 -22.56 -2.44 17.52
C GLY A 477 -22.69 -1.79 16.11
N PRO A 478 -23.89 -1.26 15.73
CA PRO A 478 -24.13 -0.70 14.40
C PRO A 478 -23.29 0.55 14.13
N SER A 479 -22.24 0.41 13.33
CA SER A 479 -21.28 1.48 13.02
C SER A 479 -21.01 1.59 11.50
N TRP A 480 -20.30 2.64 11.07
CA TRP A 480 -19.91 2.82 9.66
C TRP A 480 -19.08 1.64 9.12
N HIS A 481 -18.44 0.85 9.98
CA HIS A 481 -17.72 -0.37 9.60
C HIS A 481 -18.63 -1.45 9.00
N TRP A 482 -19.94 -1.42 9.28
CA TRP A 482 -20.91 -2.33 8.67
C TRP A 482 -21.04 -2.12 7.16
N LEU A 483 -20.84 -0.89 6.68
CA LEU A 483 -20.82 -0.61 5.24
C LEU A 483 -19.58 -1.19 4.57
N TRP A 484 -18.42 -1.10 5.22
CA TRP A 484 -17.20 -1.76 4.75
C TRP A 484 -17.34 -3.28 4.73
N LEU A 485 -18.00 -3.86 5.73
CA LEU A 485 -18.32 -5.28 5.76
C LEU A 485 -19.29 -5.64 4.62
N ALA A 486 -20.36 -4.88 4.41
CA ALA A 486 -21.30 -5.11 3.31
C ALA A 486 -20.66 -5.04 1.92
N VAL A 487 -19.66 -4.16 1.74
CA VAL A 487 -18.94 -4.00 0.47
C VAL A 487 -17.84 -5.07 0.29
N SER A 488 -17.10 -5.41 1.34
CA SER A 488 -15.95 -6.33 1.26
C SER A 488 -16.34 -7.80 1.33
N LEU A 489 -17.43 -8.15 2.03
CA LEU A 489 -17.85 -9.54 2.25
C LEU A 489 -18.18 -10.27 0.93
N PRO A 490 -18.91 -9.70 -0.05
CA PRO A 490 -19.14 -10.36 -1.34
C PRO A 490 -17.84 -10.69 -2.09
N TRP A 491 -16.86 -9.79 -2.03
CA TRP A 491 -15.55 -9.97 -2.64
C TRP A 491 -14.75 -11.07 -1.92
N LEU A 492 -14.70 -11.04 -0.58
CA LEU A 492 -14.06 -12.06 0.25
C LEU A 492 -14.67 -13.45 0.05
N VAL A 493 -16.00 -13.57 0.05
CA VAL A 493 -16.68 -14.85 -0.22
C VAL A 493 -16.30 -15.39 -1.60
N THR A 494 -16.25 -14.51 -2.60
CA THR A 494 -15.87 -14.89 -3.97
C THR A 494 -14.41 -15.38 -4.03
N ALA A 495 -13.50 -14.68 -3.35
CA ALA A 495 -12.08 -15.05 -3.28
C ALA A 495 -11.86 -16.36 -2.51
N VAL A 496 -12.49 -16.54 -1.34
CA VAL A 496 -12.44 -17.77 -0.53
C VAL A 496 -13.00 -18.96 -1.32
N ALA A 497 -14.18 -18.80 -1.92
CA ALA A 497 -14.82 -19.85 -2.70
C ALA A 497 -13.93 -20.28 -3.87
N THR A 498 -13.35 -19.32 -4.60
CA THR A 498 -12.49 -19.61 -5.75
C THR A 498 -11.17 -20.26 -5.29
N ALA A 499 -10.50 -19.72 -4.27
CA ALA A 499 -9.25 -20.27 -3.73
C ALA A 499 -9.39 -21.72 -3.26
N LEU A 500 -10.50 -22.04 -2.59
CA LEU A 500 -10.76 -23.38 -2.05
C LEU A 500 -11.14 -24.39 -3.13
N THR A 501 -11.86 -23.96 -4.16
CA THR A 501 -12.63 -24.89 -5.01
C THR A 501 -12.47 -24.71 -6.51
N TRP A 502 -11.56 -23.83 -6.97
CA TRP A 502 -11.32 -23.70 -8.40
C TRP A 502 -10.98 -25.07 -9.01
N ARG A 503 -11.67 -25.38 -10.10
CA ARG A 503 -11.52 -26.62 -10.85
C ARG A 503 -11.74 -26.34 -12.32
N VAL A 504 -10.83 -26.85 -13.14
CA VAL A 504 -10.99 -26.87 -14.59
C VAL A 504 -11.07 -28.33 -15.03
N THR A 505 -12.06 -28.69 -15.83
CA THR A 505 -12.21 -30.04 -16.39
C THR A 505 -12.28 -29.95 -17.90
N ALA A 506 -11.33 -30.56 -18.59
CA ALA A 506 -11.33 -30.68 -20.04
C ALA A 506 -12.13 -31.91 -20.45
N ASP A 507 -12.96 -31.71 -21.46
CA ASP A 507 -13.94 -32.66 -21.96
C ASP A 507 -13.95 -32.69 -23.50
N ARG A 508 -14.65 -33.65 -24.13
CA ARG A 508 -14.75 -33.74 -25.61
C ARG A 508 -15.18 -32.43 -26.25
N ASP A 509 -16.18 -31.80 -25.64
CA ASP A 509 -16.86 -30.66 -26.26
C ASP A 509 -16.39 -29.29 -25.73
N GLY A 510 -15.54 -29.24 -24.69
CA GLY A 510 -15.05 -27.98 -24.13
C GLY A 510 -14.39 -28.08 -22.76
N LEU A 511 -14.26 -26.92 -22.12
CA LEU A 511 -13.76 -26.76 -20.75
C LEU A 511 -14.90 -26.44 -19.79
N TRP A 512 -15.00 -27.20 -18.70
CA TRP A 512 -15.82 -26.86 -17.55
C TRP A 512 -14.99 -26.08 -16.55
N VAL A 513 -15.40 -24.85 -16.27
CA VAL A 513 -14.71 -23.92 -15.38
C VAL A 513 -15.59 -23.70 -14.15
N THR A 514 -15.13 -24.17 -12.99
CA THR A 514 -15.82 -23.98 -11.71
C THR A 514 -15.29 -22.71 -11.05
N GLY A 515 -16.10 -21.65 -11.07
CA GLY A 515 -15.85 -20.43 -10.29
C GLY A 515 -16.63 -20.44 -8.96
N ALA A 516 -16.52 -19.35 -8.19
CA ALA A 516 -17.20 -19.21 -6.91
C ALA A 516 -18.72 -19.46 -6.98
N TRP A 517 -19.39 -18.86 -7.97
CA TRP A 517 -20.85 -18.77 -8.00
C TRP A 517 -21.53 -19.71 -9.00
N ARG A 518 -20.82 -20.08 -10.07
CA ARG A 518 -21.39 -20.86 -11.19
C ARG A 518 -20.30 -21.72 -11.82
N VAL A 519 -20.75 -22.85 -12.35
CA VAL A 519 -19.97 -23.69 -13.27
C VAL A 519 -20.30 -23.25 -14.70
N ARG A 520 -19.30 -22.88 -15.49
CA ARG A 520 -19.47 -22.46 -16.89
C ARG A 520 -18.83 -23.50 -17.81
N ARG A 521 -19.55 -23.92 -18.86
CA ARG A 521 -18.98 -24.69 -19.96
C ARG A 521 -18.57 -23.74 -21.07
N VAL A 522 -17.30 -23.78 -21.45
CA VAL A 522 -16.72 -23.01 -22.55
C VAL A 522 -16.38 -23.97 -23.69
N PRO A 523 -17.12 -23.95 -24.81
CA PRO A 523 -16.86 -24.85 -25.93
C PRO A 523 -15.51 -24.58 -26.59
N TRP A 524 -14.82 -25.63 -27.06
CA TRP A 524 -13.49 -25.52 -27.67
C TRP A 524 -13.42 -24.55 -28.86
N ASN A 525 -14.47 -24.52 -29.69
CA ASN A 525 -14.53 -23.68 -30.88
C ASN A 525 -14.62 -22.17 -30.59
N VAL A 526 -14.88 -21.78 -29.34
CA VAL A 526 -15.00 -20.37 -28.95
C VAL A 526 -13.81 -19.93 -28.10
N ILE A 527 -12.94 -20.84 -27.66
CA ILE A 527 -11.76 -20.51 -26.86
C ILE A 527 -10.69 -19.94 -27.80
N THR A 528 -10.29 -18.69 -27.57
CA THR A 528 -9.25 -18.01 -28.35
C THR A 528 -7.89 -18.10 -27.68
N SER A 529 -7.84 -18.11 -26.35
CA SER A 529 -6.60 -18.20 -25.58
C SER A 529 -6.83 -18.77 -24.18
N VAL A 530 -5.79 -19.38 -23.61
CA VAL A 530 -5.75 -19.78 -22.20
C VAL A 530 -4.40 -19.33 -21.63
N ARG A 531 -4.43 -18.50 -20.59
CA ARG A 531 -3.23 -17.89 -20.00
C ARG A 531 -3.35 -17.74 -18.49
N HIS A 532 -2.21 -17.71 -17.81
CA HIS A 532 -2.12 -17.36 -16.39
C HIS A 532 -1.78 -15.86 -16.27
N SER A 533 -2.55 -15.10 -15.49
CA SER A 533 -2.40 -13.64 -15.31
C SER A 533 -2.49 -13.28 -13.83
N GLY A 534 -1.47 -12.63 -13.28
CA GLY A 534 -1.40 -12.30 -11.85
C GLY A 534 -1.52 -13.54 -10.97
N ASP A 535 -2.58 -13.60 -10.16
CA ASP A 535 -2.92 -14.73 -9.27
C ASP A 535 -4.01 -15.65 -9.87
N GLY A 536 -4.35 -15.53 -11.15
CA GLY A 536 -5.50 -16.20 -11.78
C GLY A 536 -5.23 -16.89 -13.12
N ILE A 537 -6.19 -17.72 -13.55
CA ILE A 537 -6.24 -18.34 -14.89
C ILE A 537 -7.35 -17.65 -15.71
N ARG A 538 -7.03 -17.11 -16.88
CA ARG A 538 -7.98 -16.47 -17.79
C ARG A 538 -8.14 -17.27 -19.08
N ILE A 539 -9.39 -17.55 -19.44
CA ILE A 539 -9.80 -18.25 -20.67
C ILE A 539 -10.50 -17.23 -21.57
N GLY A 540 -9.85 -16.87 -22.67
CA GLY A 540 -10.36 -15.94 -23.68
C GLY A 540 -11.43 -16.58 -24.56
N ARG A 541 -12.47 -15.82 -24.89
CA ARG A 541 -13.59 -16.24 -25.75
C ARG A 541 -13.73 -15.28 -26.93
N ALA A 542 -14.06 -15.78 -28.11
CA ALA A 542 -14.46 -14.93 -29.23
C ALA A 542 -15.75 -14.14 -28.88
N GLY A 543 -15.70 -12.81 -28.95
CA GLY A 543 -16.81 -11.91 -28.55
C GLY A 543 -16.66 -11.25 -27.16
N ASP A 544 -15.42 -11.00 -26.74
CA ASP A 544 -15.03 -10.08 -25.64
C ASP A 544 -15.39 -10.47 -24.18
N SER A 545 -16.08 -11.58 -23.95
CA SER A 545 -16.34 -12.08 -22.58
C SER A 545 -15.30 -13.13 -22.14
N SER A 546 -14.23 -12.73 -21.44
CA SER A 546 -13.28 -13.70 -20.86
C SER A 546 -13.85 -14.37 -19.59
N VAL A 547 -13.42 -15.61 -19.31
CA VAL A 547 -13.71 -16.30 -18.04
C VAL A 547 -12.46 -16.27 -17.19
N GLU A 548 -12.54 -15.61 -16.03
CA GLU A 548 -11.43 -15.48 -15.08
C GLU A 548 -11.67 -16.32 -13.83
N LEU A 549 -10.64 -17.08 -13.44
CA LEU A 549 -10.53 -17.72 -12.15
C LEU A 549 -9.49 -16.96 -11.34
N SER A 550 -9.92 -16.26 -10.28
CA SER A 550 -9.03 -15.58 -9.35
C SER A 550 -9.61 -15.63 -7.94
N PRO A 551 -8.81 -15.92 -6.90
CA PRO A 551 -7.41 -16.34 -6.95
C PRO A 551 -7.26 -17.86 -7.16
N THR A 552 -6.24 -18.30 -7.89
CA THR A 552 -5.90 -19.71 -8.17
C THR A 552 -4.63 -20.21 -7.46
N GLY A 553 -3.94 -19.31 -6.75
CA GLY A 553 -2.75 -19.61 -5.96
C GLY A 553 -1.85 -18.36 -5.83
N TRP A 554 -0.66 -18.55 -5.25
CA TRP A 554 0.36 -17.51 -5.15
C TRP A 554 1.67 -17.99 -5.80
N ALA A 555 1.79 -17.73 -7.10
CA ALA A 555 2.90 -18.22 -7.91
C ALA A 555 4.28 -17.80 -7.36
N TRP A 556 4.37 -16.61 -6.75
CA TRP A 556 5.60 -16.15 -6.10
C TRP A 556 6.02 -17.03 -4.91
N LEU A 557 5.06 -17.41 -4.05
CA LEU A 557 5.34 -18.21 -2.86
C LEU A 557 5.72 -19.65 -3.24
N GLU A 558 5.09 -20.21 -4.27
CA GLU A 558 5.41 -21.54 -4.80
C GLU A 558 6.83 -21.62 -5.36
N ARG A 559 7.24 -20.62 -6.15
CA ARG A 559 8.62 -20.50 -6.64
C ARG A 559 9.62 -20.40 -5.50
N ARG A 560 9.28 -19.67 -4.43
CA ARG A 560 10.13 -19.51 -3.24
C ARG A 560 10.30 -20.83 -2.47
N LEU A 561 9.30 -21.70 -2.51
CA LEU A 561 9.34 -23.06 -1.94
C LEU A 561 9.97 -24.09 -2.89
N GLY A 562 10.55 -23.65 -4.02
CA GLY A 562 11.19 -24.52 -5.01
C GLY A 562 10.21 -25.39 -5.81
N ARG A 563 8.91 -25.02 -5.85
CA ARG A 563 7.87 -25.74 -6.58
C ARG A 563 7.48 -24.99 -7.85
N GLU A 564 7.16 -25.75 -8.89
CA GLU A 564 6.60 -25.22 -10.14
C GLU A 564 5.16 -24.73 -9.89
N PRO A 565 4.80 -23.48 -10.26
CA PRO A 565 3.49 -22.93 -9.94
C PRO A 565 2.34 -23.73 -10.57
N HIS A 566 1.42 -24.24 -9.75
CA HIS A 566 0.40 -25.18 -10.21
C HIS A 566 -0.58 -24.56 -11.22
N ALA A 567 -0.97 -23.31 -10.99
CA ALA A 567 -1.87 -22.56 -11.87
C ALA A 567 -1.21 -22.24 -13.23
N VAL A 568 0.10 -21.96 -13.24
CA VAL A 568 0.88 -21.72 -14.47
C VAL A 568 0.95 -23.00 -15.31
N ARG A 569 1.32 -24.12 -14.69
CA ARG A 569 1.32 -25.44 -15.34
C ARG A 569 -0.05 -25.82 -15.90
N THR A 570 -1.11 -25.52 -15.15
CA THR A 570 -2.49 -25.79 -15.60
C THR A 570 -2.82 -24.97 -16.86
N ALA A 571 -2.46 -23.68 -16.90
CA ALA A 571 -2.68 -22.85 -18.07
C ALA A 571 -1.86 -23.32 -19.29
N GLU A 572 -0.62 -23.77 -19.08
CA GLU A 572 0.22 -24.33 -20.14
C GLU A 572 -0.32 -25.65 -20.71
N GLU A 573 -0.77 -26.57 -19.85
CA GLU A 573 -1.39 -27.84 -20.28
C GLU A 573 -2.71 -27.59 -21.05
N LEU A 574 -3.53 -26.63 -20.59
CA LEU A 574 -4.76 -26.24 -21.29
C LEU A 574 -4.48 -25.59 -22.64
N ARG A 575 -3.43 -24.77 -22.74
CA ARG A 575 -2.99 -24.17 -24.00
C ARG A 575 -2.49 -25.22 -24.99
N ALA A 576 -1.77 -26.24 -24.51
CA ALA A 576 -1.36 -27.37 -25.35
C ALA A 576 -2.58 -28.13 -25.92
N LEU A 577 -3.63 -28.38 -25.12
CA LEU A 577 -4.89 -29.00 -25.59
C LEU A 577 -5.67 -28.13 -26.59
N LEU A 578 -5.52 -26.81 -26.50
CA LEU A 578 -6.12 -25.89 -27.46
C LEU A 578 -5.43 -26.02 -28.82
N LEU A 579 -4.10 -26.03 -28.84
CA LEU A 579 -3.26 -26.08 -30.05
C LEU A 579 -3.19 -27.47 -30.70
N HIS A 580 -3.34 -28.56 -29.92
CA HIS A 580 -3.31 -29.95 -30.38
C HIS A 580 -4.66 -30.65 -30.14
N PRO A 581 -5.62 -30.54 -31.08
CA PRO A 581 -6.94 -31.16 -30.95
C PRO A 581 -6.90 -32.67 -30.73
N GLU A 582 -5.87 -33.35 -31.22
CA GLU A 582 -5.63 -34.78 -31.08
C GLU A 582 -5.40 -35.23 -29.63
N LEU A 583 -5.00 -34.31 -28.75
CA LEU A 583 -4.76 -34.58 -27.32
C LEU A 583 -6.02 -34.37 -26.46
N ARG A 584 -7.12 -33.89 -27.04
CA ARG A 584 -8.36 -33.62 -26.30
C ARG A 584 -9.04 -34.92 -25.84
N PRO A 585 -9.64 -34.95 -24.64
CA PRO A 585 -10.42 -36.09 -24.18
C PRO A 585 -11.54 -36.47 -25.15
N ARG A 586 -11.87 -37.76 -25.27
CA ARG A 586 -12.90 -38.26 -26.21
C ARG A 586 -14.25 -38.54 -25.57
N GLU A 587 -14.25 -38.80 -24.27
CA GLU A 587 -15.46 -39.00 -23.47
C GLU A 587 -16.02 -37.68 -22.97
N GLU A 588 -17.32 -37.65 -22.68
CA GLU A 588 -18.01 -36.55 -22.00
C GLU A 588 -17.81 -36.62 -20.47
N ALA A 589 -17.73 -35.46 -19.80
CA ALA A 589 -17.50 -35.37 -18.38
C ALA A 589 -18.80 -35.66 -17.60
N PRO A 590 -18.85 -36.72 -16.76
CA PRO A 590 -20.03 -37.01 -15.96
C PRO A 590 -20.30 -35.88 -14.96
N ALA A 591 -21.56 -35.68 -14.58
CA ALA A 591 -22.00 -34.55 -13.73
C ALA A 591 -21.14 -34.36 -12.45
N GLY A 592 -20.71 -35.45 -11.80
CA GLY A 592 -19.85 -35.39 -10.61
C GLY A 592 -18.42 -34.85 -10.84
N ARG A 593 -17.96 -34.77 -12.09
CA ARG A 593 -16.65 -34.22 -12.48
C ARG A 593 -16.71 -32.78 -12.98
N GLN A 594 -17.90 -32.23 -13.22
CA GLN A 594 -18.09 -30.85 -13.72
C GLN A 594 -17.81 -29.78 -12.65
N GLY A 595 -17.78 -30.17 -11.36
CA GLY A 595 -17.54 -29.29 -10.22
C GLY A 595 -18.83 -28.76 -9.59
N MET A 596 -18.74 -28.17 -8.39
CA MET A 596 -19.87 -27.54 -7.70
C MET A 596 -19.46 -26.14 -7.23
N PRO A 597 -20.30 -25.11 -7.42
CA PRO A 597 -20.02 -23.77 -6.92
C PRO A 597 -20.21 -23.74 -5.40
N VAL A 598 -19.17 -23.34 -4.67
CA VAL A 598 -19.17 -23.33 -3.19
C VAL A 598 -19.45 -21.94 -2.62
N GLY A 599 -19.63 -20.92 -3.46
CA GLY A 599 -20.06 -19.58 -3.05
C GLY A 599 -21.37 -19.56 -2.25
N PRO A 600 -22.48 -20.14 -2.76
CA PRO A 600 -23.76 -20.14 -2.02
C PRO A 600 -23.71 -20.78 -0.62
N PRO A 601 -23.11 -21.98 -0.40
CA PRO A 601 -22.99 -22.53 0.95
C PRO A 601 -22.03 -21.71 1.82
N LEU A 602 -20.99 -21.07 1.26
CA LEU A 602 -20.13 -20.16 2.03
C LEU A 602 -20.87 -18.90 2.50
N VAL A 603 -21.75 -18.32 1.68
CA VAL A 603 -22.62 -17.21 2.12
C VAL A 603 -23.49 -17.64 3.30
N ALA A 604 -24.11 -18.82 3.21
CA ALA A 604 -24.93 -19.36 4.29
C ALA A 604 -24.10 -19.56 5.57
N LEU A 605 -22.88 -20.08 5.45
CA LEU A 605 -21.97 -20.24 6.58
C LEU A 605 -21.54 -18.89 7.18
N SER A 606 -21.19 -17.90 6.36
CA SER A 606 -20.85 -16.55 6.84
C SER A 606 -22.02 -15.86 7.53
N ALA A 607 -23.25 -16.04 7.02
CA ALA A 607 -24.45 -15.49 7.64
C ALA A 607 -24.77 -16.19 8.98
N LEU A 608 -24.63 -17.53 9.04
CA LEU A 608 -24.78 -18.29 10.29
C LEU A 608 -23.72 -17.91 11.31
N TRP A 609 -22.47 -17.69 10.88
CA TRP A 609 -21.41 -17.18 11.75
C TRP A 609 -21.75 -15.79 12.29
N GLY A 610 -22.12 -14.85 11.43
CA GLY A 610 -22.54 -13.52 11.88
C GLY A 610 -23.73 -13.55 12.84
N ALA A 611 -24.70 -14.43 12.61
CA ALA A 611 -25.82 -14.64 13.53
C ALA A 611 -25.37 -15.28 14.86
N ALA A 612 -24.43 -16.21 14.84
CA ALA A 612 -23.86 -16.80 16.05
C ALA A 612 -23.08 -15.76 16.86
N VAL A 613 -22.29 -14.91 16.21
CA VAL A 613 -21.59 -13.79 16.86
C VAL A 613 -22.59 -12.84 17.51
N LEU A 614 -23.65 -12.45 16.81
CA LEU A 614 -24.73 -11.61 17.36
C LEU A 614 -25.56 -12.26 18.49
N LEU A 615 -25.44 -13.57 18.69
CA LEU A 615 -26.08 -14.28 19.80
C LEU A 615 -25.13 -14.50 20.98
N LEU A 616 -23.82 -14.35 20.74
CA LEU A 616 -22.76 -14.49 21.74
C LEU A 616 -22.38 -13.13 22.36
N LEU A 617 -22.45 -12.06 21.55
CA LEU A 617 -22.51 -10.66 21.98
C LEU A 617 -23.92 -10.32 22.48
#